data_AF-A0A6G7ZR83-F1
#
_entry.id   AF-A0A6G7ZR83-F1
#
_cell.length_a   1.000
_cell.length_b   1.000
_cell.length_c   1.000
_cell.angle_alpha   90.00
_cell.angle_beta   90.00
_cell.angle_gamma   90.00
#
_symmetry.space_group_name_H-M   'P 1'
#
loop_
_entity.id
_entity.type
_entity.pdbx_description
1 polymer ?
#
loop_
_entity_poly.entity_id
_entity_poly.type
_entity_poly.pdbx_seq_one_letter_code
_entity_poly.pdbx_strand_id
1 'polypeptide(L)'
;MKTLPIAIAICLLLPACKGDDPNAAAQAAQQQVQAQEQAAEAMAKQFEEAVAAQNWPLAKAHGDILQIRYPSSAAAVRIKPALDGIKAKAEVAQQEKRLAALWTYGDEAVKGGSQLSASLYSQEPVDTDGSGSRPVRLIFRDHPDWGRSSYLVLEAGDFDCYAGCKLKVIADGKTHVLPGSRPKTDEAIAMFIDDHKALWKLVKNAKQLSIEFPTKAVGKKTAEFEVGGLDATQLPKWN
;
A
#
# COMPACT_ATOMS: atom_id res chain seq x y z
N MET A 1 -63.19 17.06 -69.34
CA MET A 1 -63.60 17.26 -67.92
C MET A 1 -62.34 17.19 -67.08
N LYS A 2 -61.91 18.12 -66.23
CA LYS A 2 -62.41 19.39 -65.68
C LYS A 2 -61.17 20.05 -65.03
N THR A 3 -61.08 21.38 -65.09
CA THR A 3 -60.00 22.23 -64.57
C THR A 3 -60.18 22.59 -63.08
N LEU A 4 -59.05 22.76 -62.37
CA LEU A 4 -58.72 23.75 -61.30
C LEU A 4 -59.30 23.56 -59.85
N PRO A 5 -58.80 24.31 -58.82
CA PRO A 5 -57.73 24.03 -57.84
C PRO A 5 -58.24 24.16 -56.37
N ILE A 6 -57.36 24.34 -55.36
CA ILE A 6 -57.51 25.01 -54.02
C ILE A 6 -56.42 24.39 -53.09
N ALA A 7 -55.26 25.02 -52.87
CA ALA A 7 -54.94 26.10 -51.92
C ALA A 7 -54.85 25.69 -50.43
N ILE A 8 -53.59 25.61 -49.95
CA ILE A 8 -52.98 26.13 -48.69
C ILE A 8 -53.76 25.96 -47.37
N ALA A 9 -53.15 25.25 -46.41
CA ALA A 9 -53.08 25.68 -45.01
C ALA A 9 -51.87 25.01 -44.30
N ILE A 10 -50.74 25.69 -44.30
CA ILE A 10 -49.60 25.42 -43.40
C ILE A 10 -50.01 25.93 -42.01
N CYS A 11 -50.38 25.03 -41.10
CA CYS A 11 -50.47 25.36 -39.68
C CYS A 11 -49.08 25.33 -39.06
N LEU A 12 -48.38 26.47 -39.15
CA LEU A 12 -47.30 26.83 -38.25
C LEU A 12 -47.89 27.03 -36.84
N LEU A 13 -47.87 25.99 -36.02
CA LEU A 13 -47.93 26.14 -34.56
C LEU A 13 -46.48 26.12 -34.05
N LEU A 14 -45.82 27.28 -34.17
CA LEU A 14 -44.72 27.62 -33.30
C LEU A 14 -45.33 27.97 -31.94
N PRO A 15 -45.18 27.18 -30.86
CA PRO A 15 -45.19 27.78 -29.55
C PRO A 15 -43.93 28.65 -29.49
N ALA A 16 -44.15 29.95 -29.56
CA ALA A 16 -43.17 30.95 -29.21
C ALA A 16 -42.70 30.69 -27.76
N CYS A 17 -41.57 30.03 -27.57
CA CYS A 17 -40.78 30.15 -26.35
C CYS A 17 -40.13 31.54 -26.37
N LYS A 18 -40.94 32.58 -26.09
CA LYS A 18 -40.46 33.94 -25.89
C LYS A 18 -41.14 34.49 -24.64
N GLY A 19 -40.45 34.29 -23.53
CA GLY A 19 -40.84 34.71 -22.20
C GLY A 19 -40.05 33.87 -21.21
N ASP A 20 -38.86 34.34 -20.85
CA ASP A 20 -38.22 33.92 -19.61
C ASP A 20 -39.16 34.37 -18.49
N ASP A 21 -40.11 33.52 -18.08
CA ASP A 21 -40.94 33.77 -16.91
C ASP A 21 -39.99 33.75 -15.69
N PRO A 22 -39.76 34.90 -15.03
CA PRO A 22 -38.83 34.97 -13.91
C PRO A 22 -39.24 34.03 -12.76
N ASN A 23 -40.53 33.71 -12.64
CA ASN A 23 -41.04 32.76 -11.65
C ASN A 23 -40.71 31.32 -12.02
N ALA A 24 -40.79 30.96 -13.30
CA ALA A 24 -40.41 29.62 -13.77
C ALA A 24 -38.89 29.40 -13.62
N ALA A 25 -38.09 30.42 -13.93
CA ALA A 25 -36.64 30.37 -13.74
C ALA A 25 -36.25 30.28 -12.25
N ALA A 26 -36.92 31.03 -11.37
CA ALA A 26 -36.69 30.97 -9.92
C ALA A 26 -37.07 29.60 -9.32
N GLN A 27 -38.19 29.02 -9.75
CA GLN A 27 -38.62 27.69 -9.31
C GLN A 27 -37.65 26.59 -9.77
N ALA A 28 -37.18 26.64 -11.03
CA ALA A 28 -36.18 25.70 -11.54
C ALA A 28 -34.85 25.79 -10.76
N ALA A 29 -34.40 27.02 -10.44
CA ALA A 29 -33.20 27.24 -9.63
C ALA A 29 -33.36 26.66 -8.20
N GLN A 30 -34.52 26.86 -7.56
CA GLN A 30 -34.81 26.27 -6.24
C GLN A 30 -34.84 24.74 -6.27
N GLN A 31 -35.45 24.14 -7.29
CA GLN A 31 -35.45 22.68 -7.47
C GLN A 31 -34.03 22.14 -7.65
N GLN A 32 -33.19 22.84 -8.40
CA GLN A 32 -31.80 22.45 -8.59
C GLN A 32 -31.00 22.50 -7.28
N VAL A 33 -31.20 23.54 -6.46
CA VAL A 33 -30.57 23.63 -5.12
C VAL A 33 -31.03 22.48 -4.22
N GLN A 34 -32.34 22.18 -4.20
CA GLN A 34 -32.87 21.05 -3.43
C GLN A 34 -32.31 19.71 -3.89
N ALA A 35 -32.19 19.48 -5.20
CA ALA A 35 -31.59 18.28 -5.75
C ALA A 35 -30.09 18.15 -5.39
N GLN A 36 -29.36 19.27 -5.39
CA GLN A 36 -27.96 19.28 -4.93
C GLN A 36 -27.84 18.95 -3.44
N GLU A 37 -28.71 19.49 -2.58
CA GLU A 37 -28.73 19.17 -1.15
C GLU A 37 -29.06 17.69 -0.90
N GLN A 38 -30.04 17.13 -1.61
CA GLN A 38 -30.37 15.70 -1.50
C GLN A 38 -29.21 14.80 -1.95
N ALA A 39 -28.55 15.16 -3.05
CA ALA A 39 -27.37 14.43 -3.53
C ALA A 39 -26.20 14.53 -2.55
N ALA A 40 -25.99 15.71 -1.95
CA ALA A 40 -24.96 15.93 -0.93
C ALA A 40 -25.23 15.12 0.34
N GLU A 41 -26.49 15.07 0.78
CA GLU A 41 -26.90 14.27 1.95
C GLU A 41 -26.72 12.77 1.70
N ALA A 42 -27.03 12.28 0.50
CA ALA A 42 -26.76 10.89 0.13
C ALA A 42 -25.26 10.55 0.19
N MET A 43 -24.37 11.47 -0.23
CA MET A 43 -22.92 11.29 -0.10
C MET A 43 -22.44 11.36 1.36
N ALA A 44 -23.02 12.24 2.18
CA ALA A 44 -22.71 12.29 3.61
C ALA A 44 -23.08 10.98 4.31
N LYS A 45 -24.22 10.38 3.94
CA LYS A 45 -24.60 9.06 4.45
C LYS A 45 -23.58 7.98 4.09
N GLN A 46 -23.08 7.95 2.85
CA GLN A 46 -22.03 7.02 2.43
C GLN A 46 -20.72 7.23 3.21
N PHE A 47 -20.36 8.49 3.47
CA PHE A 47 -19.24 8.83 4.36
C PHE A 47 -19.45 8.25 5.76
N GLU A 48 -20.60 8.49 6.37
CA GLU A 48 -20.93 8.03 7.73
C GLU A 48 -20.96 6.50 7.83
N GLU A 49 -21.53 5.81 6.84
CA GLU A 49 -21.53 4.36 6.75
C GLU A 49 -20.10 3.81 6.65
N ALA A 50 -19.23 4.42 5.84
CA ALA A 50 -17.83 4.04 5.73
C ALA A 50 -17.04 4.30 7.02
N VAL A 51 -17.35 5.40 7.74
CA VAL A 51 -16.78 5.69 9.07
C VAL A 51 -17.22 4.64 10.09
N ALA A 52 -18.50 4.29 10.12
CA ALA A 52 -19.04 3.26 11.01
C ALA A 52 -18.43 1.88 10.73
N ALA A 53 -18.20 1.55 9.46
CA ALA A 53 -17.51 0.34 9.04
C ALA A 53 -15.98 0.41 9.22
N GLN A 54 -15.43 1.52 9.72
CA GLN A 54 -14.00 1.79 9.85
C GLN A 54 -13.23 1.65 8.53
N ASN A 55 -13.91 1.80 7.40
CA ASN A 55 -13.29 1.82 6.07
C ASN A 55 -12.80 3.23 5.77
N TRP A 56 -11.69 3.61 6.42
CA TRP A 56 -11.14 4.96 6.35
C TRP A 56 -10.81 5.44 4.93
N PRO A 57 -10.22 4.62 4.04
CA PRO A 57 -10.00 5.03 2.64
C PRO A 57 -11.29 5.37 1.90
N LEU A 58 -12.35 4.57 2.09
CA LEU A 58 -13.65 4.82 1.46
C LEU A 58 -14.33 6.05 2.07
N ALA A 59 -14.29 6.21 3.39
CA ALA A 59 -14.80 7.39 4.07
C ALA A 59 -14.10 8.65 3.57
N LYS A 60 -12.75 8.65 3.48
CA LYS A 60 -11.99 9.76 2.90
C LYS A 60 -12.47 10.08 1.47
N ALA A 61 -12.64 9.05 0.62
CA ALA A 61 -13.07 9.25 -0.76
C ALA A 61 -14.46 9.91 -0.84
N HIS A 62 -15.46 9.42 -0.11
CA HIS A 62 -16.79 10.03 -0.08
C HIS A 62 -16.76 11.46 0.47
N GLY A 63 -16.01 11.70 1.56
CA GLY A 63 -15.89 13.01 2.17
C GLY A 63 -15.22 14.03 1.24
N ASP A 64 -14.12 13.66 0.58
CA ASP A 64 -13.45 14.52 -0.39
C ASP A 64 -14.34 14.84 -1.59
N ILE A 65 -15.05 13.85 -2.15
CA ILE A 65 -15.98 14.06 -3.26
C ILE A 65 -17.11 15.00 -2.85
N LEU A 66 -17.66 14.85 -1.64
CA LEU A 66 -18.69 15.74 -1.10
C LEU A 66 -18.19 17.19 -0.99
N GLN A 67 -16.99 17.39 -0.44
CA GLN A 67 -16.38 18.73 -0.37
C GLN A 67 -16.12 19.35 -1.75
N ILE A 68 -15.75 18.53 -2.75
CA ILE A 68 -15.45 19.00 -4.11
C ILE A 68 -16.74 19.33 -4.88
N ARG A 69 -17.74 18.44 -4.83
CA ARG A 69 -18.95 18.54 -5.66
C ARG A 69 -20.01 19.45 -5.06
N TYR A 70 -20.12 19.51 -3.74
CA TYR A 70 -21.15 20.29 -3.03
C TYR A 70 -20.56 21.09 -1.86
N PRO A 71 -19.54 21.94 -2.09
CA PRO A 71 -18.76 22.60 -1.03
C PRO A 71 -19.58 23.45 -0.05
N SER A 72 -20.71 24.00 -0.50
CA SER A 72 -21.59 24.86 0.30
C SER A 72 -22.83 24.15 0.85
N SER A 73 -23.01 22.86 0.58
CA SER A 73 -24.17 22.11 1.09
C SER A 73 -24.11 21.97 2.61
N ALA A 74 -25.29 21.82 3.25
CA ALA A 74 -25.36 21.58 4.68
C ALA A 74 -24.59 20.30 5.10
N ALA A 75 -24.68 19.27 4.25
CA ALA A 75 -23.94 18.02 4.40
C ALA A 75 -22.41 18.21 4.40
N ALA A 76 -21.88 18.97 3.44
CA ALA A 76 -20.45 19.26 3.37
C ALA A 76 -19.97 20.06 4.59
N VAL A 77 -20.73 21.06 5.04
CA VAL A 77 -20.40 21.83 6.26
C VAL A 77 -20.36 20.92 7.48
N ARG A 78 -21.34 20.01 7.63
CA ARG A 78 -21.45 19.07 8.75
C ARG A 78 -20.25 18.13 8.87
N ILE A 79 -19.80 17.53 7.77
CA ILE A 79 -18.72 16.52 7.83
C ILE A 79 -17.31 17.14 7.88
N LYS A 80 -17.17 18.41 7.48
CA LYS A 80 -15.86 19.07 7.32
C LYS A 80 -14.96 18.96 8.56
N PRO A 81 -15.44 19.19 9.80
CA PRO A 81 -14.59 19.11 10.99
C PRO A 81 -14.05 17.71 11.27
N ALA A 82 -14.77 16.66 10.86
CA ALA A 82 -14.34 15.27 11.07
C ALA A 82 -13.40 14.77 9.95
N LEU A 83 -13.46 15.38 8.76
CA LEU A 83 -12.81 14.87 7.55
C LEU A 83 -11.29 14.80 7.67
N ASP A 84 -10.64 15.76 8.33
CA ASP A 84 -9.18 15.74 8.49
C ASP A 84 -8.70 14.56 9.36
N GLY A 85 -9.45 14.23 10.41
CA GLY A 85 -9.19 13.03 11.22
C GLY A 85 -9.40 11.73 10.43
N ILE A 86 -10.40 11.70 9.54
CA ILE A 86 -10.63 10.55 8.65
C ILE A 86 -9.51 10.43 7.61
N LYS A 87 -9.01 11.55 7.07
CA LYS A 87 -7.85 11.57 6.16
C LYS A 87 -6.61 10.97 6.81
N ALA A 88 -6.28 11.41 8.02
CA ALA A 88 -5.14 10.86 8.75
C ALA A 88 -5.28 9.35 9.00
N LYS A 89 -6.48 8.86 9.36
CA LYS A 89 -6.74 7.41 9.51
C LYS A 89 -6.62 6.66 8.19
N ALA A 90 -7.09 7.25 7.09
CA ALA A 90 -6.98 6.66 5.76
C ALA A 90 -5.52 6.55 5.30
N GLU A 91 -4.70 7.55 5.60
CA GLU A 91 -3.26 7.53 5.33
C GLU A 91 -2.55 6.43 6.11
N VAL A 92 -2.85 6.28 7.40
CA VAL A 92 -2.32 5.18 8.23
C VAL A 92 -2.73 3.83 7.65
N ALA A 93 -4.02 3.63 7.35
CA ALA A 93 -4.51 2.37 6.78
C ALA A 93 -3.89 2.04 5.41
N GLN A 94 -3.66 3.05 4.57
CA GLN A 94 -3.00 2.88 3.28
C GLN A 94 -1.52 2.53 3.46
N GLN A 95 -0.85 3.18 4.41
CA GLN A 95 0.55 2.91 4.72
C GLN A 95 0.73 1.48 5.25
N GLU A 96 -0.14 1.00 6.13
CA GLU A 96 -0.15 -0.38 6.63
C GLU A 96 -0.30 -1.39 5.49
N LYS A 97 -1.23 -1.15 4.56
CA LYS A 97 -1.42 -2.01 3.38
C LYS A 97 -0.20 -2.02 2.47
N ARG A 98 0.39 -0.85 2.18
CA ARG A 98 1.59 -0.74 1.35
C ARG A 98 2.73 -1.56 1.96
N LEU A 99 2.95 -1.39 3.26
CA LEU A 99 3.98 -2.07 4.01
C LEU A 99 3.78 -3.59 4.06
N ALA A 100 2.56 -4.06 4.32
CA ALA A 100 2.24 -5.48 4.29
C ALA A 100 2.48 -6.09 2.89
N ALA A 101 2.19 -5.34 1.82
CA ALA A 101 2.39 -5.77 0.44
C ALA A 101 3.87 -5.90 0.02
N LEU A 102 4.82 -5.37 0.81
CA LEU A 102 6.25 -5.59 0.56
C LEU A 102 6.69 -7.02 0.90
N TRP A 103 5.96 -7.70 1.78
CA TRP A 103 6.30 -9.04 2.23
C TRP A 103 5.76 -10.11 1.28
N THR A 104 6.61 -11.08 0.96
CA THR A 104 6.24 -12.29 0.24
C THR A 104 6.31 -13.49 1.18
N TYR A 105 5.21 -14.23 1.29
CA TYR A 105 5.13 -15.44 2.08
C TYR A 105 5.08 -16.67 1.17
N GLY A 106 5.79 -17.73 1.55
CA GLY A 106 5.83 -18.99 0.82
C GLY A 106 5.50 -20.17 1.72
N ASP A 107 4.77 -21.13 1.15
CA ASP A 107 4.46 -22.44 1.75
C ASP A 107 4.78 -23.50 0.67
N GLU A 108 5.89 -24.22 0.88
CA GLU A 108 6.39 -25.21 -0.07
C GLU A 108 6.35 -26.59 0.57
N ALA A 109 5.71 -27.56 -0.09
CA ALA A 109 5.74 -28.95 0.34
C ALA A 109 7.15 -29.53 0.15
N VAL A 110 7.75 -30.00 1.24
CA VAL A 110 9.08 -30.63 1.24
C VAL A 110 9.00 -31.98 1.96
N LYS A 111 10.07 -32.76 1.89
CA LYS A 111 10.15 -33.99 2.70
C LYS A 111 10.04 -33.61 4.19
N GLY A 112 9.15 -34.28 4.91
CA GLY A 112 8.97 -34.05 6.35
C GLY A 112 7.97 -32.94 6.72
N GLY A 113 7.35 -32.24 5.76
CA GLY A 113 6.29 -31.27 6.05
C GLY A 113 6.24 -30.11 5.05
N SER A 114 5.79 -28.95 5.53
CA SER A 114 5.84 -27.69 4.78
C SER A 114 7.03 -26.84 5.23
N GLN A 115 7.74 -26.28 4.26
CA GLN A 115 8.69 -25.19 4.45
C GLN A 115 7.93 -23.87 4.36
N LEU A 116 7.91 -23.11 5.45
CA LEU A 116 7.34 -21.78 5.48
C LEU A 116 8.43 -20.72 5.31
N SER A 117 8.11 -19.64 4.62
CA SER A 117 9.03 -18.52 4.46
C SER A 117 8.33 -17.17 4.47
N ALA A 118 9.06 -16.15 4.92
CA ALA A 118 8.72 -14.74 4.72
C ALA A 118 9.95 -14.05 4.16
N SER A 119 9.77 -13.23 3.14
CA SER A 119 10.86 -12.52 2.48
C SER A 119 10.49 -11.10 2.11
N LEU A 120 11.52 -10.26 2.03
CA LEU A 120 11.42 -8.84 1.76
C LEU A 120 12.66 -8.39 0.99
N TYR A 121 12.49 -7.52 -0.01
CA TYR A 121 13.62 -6.90 -0.71
C TYR A 121 14.08 -5.62 0.01
N SER A 122 15.33 -5.25 -0.23
CA SER A 122 15.84 -3.94 0.16
C SER A 122 15.05 -2.81 -0.51
N GLN A 123 14.90 -1.69 0.20
CA GLN A 123 14.24 -0.48 -0.29
C GLN A 123 14.88 -0.01 -1.60
N GLU A 124 16.21 0.05 -1.61
CA GLU A 124 16.99 0.42 -2.77
C GLU A 124 17.91 -0.74 -3.19
N PRO A 125 18.15 -0.92 -4.50
CA PRO A 125 19.17 -1.83 -5.02
C PRO A 125 20.58 -1.44 -4.53
N VAL A 126 21.43 -2.44 -4.31
CA VAL A 126 22.81 -2.27 -3.80
C VAL A 126 23.81 -2.86 -4.79
N ASP A 127 24.83 -2.08 -5.16
CA ASP A 127 25.96 -2.59 -5.96
C ASP A 127 26.94 -3.34 -5.05
N THR A 128 26.95 -4.66 -5.20
CA THR A 128 27.66 -5.62 -4.34
C THR A 128 28.86 -6.27 -5.01
N ASP A 129 29.10 -6.00 -6.29
CA ASP A 129 30.25 -6.53 -7.04
C ASP A 129 30.91 -5.56 -8.03
N GLY A 130 30.38 -4.35 -8.19
CA GLY A 130 30.87 -3.37 -9.15
C GLY A 130 30.24 -3.50 -10.54
N SER A 131 29.36 -4.47 -10.77
CA SER A 131 28.66 -4.66 -12.05
C SER A 131 27.31 -3.94 -12.12
N GLY A 132 26.86 -3.34 -11.02
CA GLY A 132 25.62 -2.55 -10.95
C GLY A 132 24.72 -2.96 -9.78
N SER A 133 23.86 -2.03 -9.38
CA SER A 133 22.98 -2.22 -8.22
C SER A 133 21.87 -3.24 -8.48
N ARG A 134 21.72 -4.21 -7.57
CA ARG A 134 20.65 -5.22 -7.60
C ARG A 134 19.94 -5.31 -6.24
N PRO A 135 18.68 -5.75 -6.20
CA PRO A 135 17.97 -5.96 -4.93
C PRO A 135 18.70 -6.96 -4.03
N VAL A 136 18.75 -6.66 -2.72
CA VAL A 136 19.17 -7.61 -1.69
C VAL A 136 17.92 -8.18 -1.06
N ARG A 137 17.82 -9.51 -0.92
CA ARG A 137 16.64 -10.14 -0.32
C ARG A 137 16.94 -10.63 1.09
N LEU A 138 16.12 -10.23 2.05
CA LEU A 138 16.08 -10.78 3.40
C LEU A 138 15.03 -11.90 3.46
N ILE A 139 15.41 -13.05 4.00
CA ILE A 139 14.54 -14.23 4.08
C ILE A 139 14.56 -14.81 5.50
N PHE A 140 13.38 -15.13 6.00
CA PHE A 140 13.13 -15.98 7.16
C PHE A 140 12.50 -17.28 6.69
N ARG A 141 13.02 -18.42 7.15
CA ARG A 141 12.58 -19.74 6.71
C ARG A 141 12.44 -20.70 7.89
N ASP A 142 11.30 -21.36 7.99
CA ASP A 142 11.08 -22.53 8.85
C ASP A 142 11.09 -23.79 7.98
N HIS A 143 12.16 -24.58 8.04
CA HIS A 143 12.25 -25.86 7.35
C HIS A 143 12.03 -27.01 8.37
N PRO A 144 11.24 -28.05 8.05
CA PRO A 144 10.96 -29.14 8.99
C PRO A 144 12.24 -29.86 9.47
N ASP A 145 13.15 -30.20 8.56
CA ASP A 145 14.41 -30.88 8.90
C ASP A 145 15.55 -29.95 9.36
N TRP A 146 15.71 -28.77 8.74
CA TRP A 146 16.84 -27.87 9.04
C TRP A 146 16.54 -26.82 10.11
N GLY A 147 15.28 -26.72 10.53
CA GLY A 147 14.83 -25.73 11.49
C GLY A 147 14.74 -24.32 10.92
N ARG A 148 14.87 -23.34 11.81
CA ARG A 148 14.69 -21.91 11.51
C ARG A 148 15.99 -21.27 11.10
N SER A 149 15.93 -20.46 10.05
CA SER A 149 17.07 -19.72 9.54
C SER A 149 16.66 -18.35 9.02
N SER A 150 17.52 -17.35 9.21
CA SER A 150 17.43 -16.05 8.55
C SER A 150 18.69 -15.80 7.74
N TYR A 151 18.55 -15.26 6.53
CA TYR A 151 19.69 -15.03 5.64
C TYR A 151 19.41 -13.92 4.64
N LEU A 152 20.50 -13.33 4.14
CA LEU A 152 20.48 -12.42 2.99
C LEU A 152 20.86 -13.18 1.73
N VAL A 153 20.24 -12.83 0.60
CA VAL A 153 20.59 -13.32 -0.74
C VAL A 153 20.97 -12.13 -1.61
N LEU A 154 22.06 -12.29 -2.36
CA LEU A 154 22.45 -11.37 -3.43
C LEU A 154 22.11 -11.97 -4.78
N GLU A 155 21.67 -11.14 -5.73
CA GLU A 155 21.51 -11.57 -7.13
C GLU A 155 22.83 -11.61 -7.90
N ALA A 156 23.88 -10.95 -7.38
CA ALA A 156 25.22 -10.98 -7.93
C ALA A 156 26.26 -10.66 -6.86
N GLY A 157 27.52 -10.91 -7.17
CA GLY A 157 28.58 -10.78 -6.18
C GLY A 157 28.52 -11.87 -5.13
N ASP A 158 29.18 -11.58 -4.00
CA ASP A 158 29.51 -12.62 -3.05
C ASP A 158 29.81 -12.05 -1.67
N PHE A 159 29.29 -12.69 -0.61
CA PHE A 159 29.56 -12.25 0.76
C PHE A 159 30.97 -12.65 1.22
N ASP A 160 31.69 -11.74 1.87
CA ASP A 160 32.99 -12.05 2.51
C ASP A 160 32.79 -12.39 4.00
N CYS A 161 32.15 -13.53 4.26
CA CYS A 161 31.75 -13.95 5.60
C CYS A 161 31.96 -15.48 5.84
N TYR A 162 32.94 -16.10 5.16
CA TYR A 162 33.17 -17.55 5.23
C TYR A 162 33.71 -18.05 6.57
N ALA A 163 34.48 -17.22 7.27
CA ALA A 163 35.00 -17.53 8.61
C ALA A 163 34.04 -17.08 9.72
N GLY A 164 32.82 -16.66 9.36
CA GLY A 164 31.94 -15.89 10.20
C GLY A 164 32.31 -14.39 10.19
N CYS A 165 31.32 -13.55 10.45
CA CYS A 165 31.48 -12.11 10.52
C CYS A 165 30.52 -11.49 11.54
N LYS A 166 30.73 -10.21 11.85
CA LYS A 166 29.85 -9.42 12.70
C LYS A 166 29.11 -8.42 11.84
N LEU A 167 27.80 -8.58 11.75
CA LEU A 167 26.92 -7.72 10.98
C LEU A 167 26.47 -6.57 11.87
N LYS A 168 26.58 -5.34 11.38
CA LYS A 168 25.97 -4.18 12.04
C LYS A 168 24.53 -4.09 11.57
N VAL A 169 23.60 -4.20 12.52
CA VAL A 169 22.16 -4.16 12.27
C VAL A 169 21.60 -2.92 12.96
N ILE A 170 20.89 -2.06 12.25
CA ILE A 170 20.24 -0.89 12.82
C ILE A 170 18.74 -1.08 12.70
N ALA A 171 18.03 -1.08 13.83
CA ALA A 171 16.57 -1.19 13.88
C ALA A 171 16.00 0.11 14.47
N ASP A 172 15.23 0.86 13.69
CA ASP A 172 14.70 2.18 14.07
C ASP A 172 15.75 3.09 14.77
N GLY A 173 16.94 3.16 14.19
CA GLY A 173 18.07 3.96 14.70
C GLY A 173 18.88 3.32 15.83
N LYS A 174 18.45 2.19 16.40
CA LYS A 174 19.19 1.47 17.44
C LYS A 174 20.15 0.47 16.82
N THR A 175 21.43 0.55 17.20
CA THR A 175 22.48 -0.32 16.66
C THR A 175 22.57 -1.63 17.45
N HIS A 176 22.66 -2.72 16.73
CA HIS A 176 22.84 -4.09 17.17
C HIS A 176 23.98 -4.73 16.39
N VAL A 177 24.58 -5.77 16.97
CA VAL A 177 25.59 -6.58 16.28
C VAL A 177 25.12 -8.02 16.31
N LEU A 178 24.93 -8.62 15.13
CA LEU A 178 24.52 -10.01 15.01
C LEU A 178 25.63 -10.83 14.33
N PRO A 179 25.86 -12.08 14.75
CA PRO A 179 26.76 -12.98 14.05
C PRO A 179 26.16 -13.34 12.69
N GLY A 180 27.03 -13.38 11.67
CA GLY A 180 26.69 -13.90 10.37
C GLY A 180 27.70 -14.94 9.92
N SER A 181 27.27 -15.80 9.01
CA SER A 181 28.13 -16.81 8.41
C SER A 181 27.72 -17.08 6.97
N ARG A 182 28.70 -17.39 6.13
CA ARG A 182 28.45 -17.77 4.76
C ARG A 182 29.05 -19.15 4.47
N PRO A 183 28.22 -20.18 4.22
CA PRO A 183 28.71 -21.51 3.93
C PRO A 183 29.55 -21.57 2.65
N LYS A 184 30.49 -22.51 2.61
CA LYS A 184 31.27 -22.86 1.42
C LYS A 184 30.45 -23.83 0.56
N THR A 185 29.52 -23.30 -0.22
CA THR A 185 28.73 -24.04 -1.19
C THR A 185 28.59 -23.22 -2.46
N ASP A 186 28.40 -23.92 -3.57
CA ASP A 186 28.26 -23.36 -4.91
C ASP A 186 26.77 -23.11 -5.24
N GLU A 187 25.85 -23.59 -4.40
CA GLU A 187 24.41 -23.69 -4.70
C GLU A 187 23.56 -22.48 -4.26
N ALA A 188 24.09 -21.56 -3.45
CA ALA A 188 23.38 -20.32 -3.10
C ALA A 188 24.33 -19.21 -2.62
N ILE A 189 24.16 -17.99 -3.16
CA ILE A 189 24.81 -16.76 -2.68
C ILE A 189 24.02 -16.25 -1.46
N ALA A 190 23.98 -17.07 -0.41
CA ALA A 190 23.28 -16.77 0.83
C ALA A 190 24.27 -16.61 1.99
N MET A 191 24.05 -15.61 2.83
CA MET A 191 24.74 -15.43 4.10
C MET A 191 23.72 -15.47 5.22
N PHE A 192 23.91 -16.40 6.14
CA PHE A 192 23.09 -16.55 7.33
C PHE A 192 23.38 -15.44 8.34
N ILE A 193 22.32 -15.05 9.02
CA ILE A 193 22.36 -14.26 10.24
C ILE A 193 22.06 -15.27 11.34
N ASP A 194 23.09 -15.72 12.05
CA ASP A 194 23.05 -16.95 12.83
C ASP A 194 22.10 -16.83 14.02
N ASP A 195 22.05 -15.64 14.64
CA ASP A 195 21.06 -15.30 15.68
C ASP A 195 19.73 -14.86 15.06
N HIS A 196 19.09 -15.81 14.37
CA HIS A 196 17.80 -15.62 13.73
C HIS A 196 16.70 -15.18 14.71
N LYS A 197 16.79 -15.59 15.98
CA LYS A 197 15.82 -15.20 17.02
C LYS A 197 15.94 -13.72 17.36
N ALA A 198 17.16 -13.21 17.53
CA ALA A 198 17.38 -11.78 17.77
C ALA A 198 16.94 -10.96 16.56
N LEU A 199 17.32 -11.37 15.34
CA LEU A 199 16.92 -10.65 14.13
C LEU A 199 15.39 -10.60 13.98
N TRP A 200 14.70 -11.73 14.16
CA TRP A 200 13.25 -11.80 14.08
C TRP A 200 12.57 -10.88 15.11
N LYS A 201 13.10 -10.84 16.34
CA LYS A 201 12.61 -9.92 17.37
C LYS A 201 12.78 -8.45 16.96
N LEU A 202 13.87 -8.08 16.29
CA LEU A 202 14.05 -6.73 15.78
C LEU A 202 13.02 -6.41 14.69
N VAL A 203 12.88 -7.28 13.69
CA VAL A 203 11.95 -7.10 12.57
C VAL A 203 10.50 -6.99 13.03
N LYS A 204 10.08 -7.80 14.02
CA LYS A 204 8.72 -7.74 14.59
C LYS A 204 8.35 -6.42 15.24
N ASN A 205 9.34 -5.68 15.76
CA ASN A 205 9.11 -4.49 16.58
C ASN A 205 9.57 -3.19 15.92
N ALA A 206 10.29 -3.28 14.80
CA ALA A 206 10.82 -2.13 14.08
C ALA A 206 9.95 -1.74 12.88
N LYS A 207 10.09 -0.51 12.42
CA LYS A 207 9.55 -0.06 11.13
C LYS A 207 10.59 -0.16 10.03
N GLN A 208 11.84 0.13 10.36
CA GLN A 208 12.97 0.09 9.45
C GLN A 208 14.10 -0.76 10.02
N LEU A 209 14.77 -1.48 9.13
CA LEU A 209 15.95 -2.29 9.43
C LEU A 209 17.04 -2.00 8.40
N SER A 210 18.27 -1.78 8.86
CA SER A 210 19.45 -1.66 8.00
C SER A 210 20.47 -2.72 8.40
N ILE A 211 21.06 -3.41 7.43
CA ILE A 211 22.08 -4.44 7.68
C ILE A 211 23.32 -4.11 6.84
N GLU A 212 24.43 -3.83 7.51
CA GLU A 212 25.76 -3.73 6.90
C GLU A 212 26.41 -5.11 6.84
N PHE A 213 26.84 -5.52 5.65
CA PHE A 213 27.46 -6.81 5.39
C PHE A 213 28.71 -6.67 4.50
N PRO A 214 29.71 -7.55 4.65
CA PRO A 214 30.91 -7.55 3.82
C PRO A 214 30.67 -8.26 2.47
N THR A 215 31.19 -7.70 1.39
CA THR A 215 31.24 -8.30 0.05
C THR A 215 32.70 -8.56 -0.36
N LYS A 216 32.94 -9.56 -1.22
CA LYS A 216 34.29 -9.91 -1.67
C LYS A 216 34.91 -8.87 -2.61
N ALA A 217 34.08 -8.19 -3.41
CA ALA A 217 34.57 -7.36 -4.52
C ALA A 217 34.68 -5.87 -4.16
N VAL A 218 33.71 -5.32 -3.42
CA VAL A 218 33.56 -3.87 -3.23
C VAL A 218 33.48 -3.47 -1.74
N GLY A 219 33.94 -4.35 -0.85
CA GLY A 219 33.99 -4.11 0.59
C GLY A 219 32.62 -4.18 1.25
N LYS A 220 32.42 -3.39 2.32
CA LYS A 220 31.15 -3.40 3.05
C LYS A 220 30.06 -2.64 2.32
N LYS A 221 28.85 -3.19 2.37
CA LYS A 221 27.63 -2.59 1.82
C LYS A 221 26.52 -2.66 2.84
N THR A 222 25.52 -1.82 2.64
CA THR A 222 24.37 -1.71 3.52
C THR A 222 23.10 -1.88 2.71
N ALA A 223 22.21 -2.77 3.15
CA ALA A 223 20.86 -2.88 2.63
C ALA A 223 19.87 -2.38 3.68
N GLU A 224 18.91 -1.57 3.26
CA GLU A 224 17.85 -1.03 4.10
C GLU A 224 16.51 -1.69 3.74
N PHE A 225 15.67 -1.95 4.73
CA PHE A 225 14.43 -2.71 4.61
C PHE A 225 13.31 -2.01 5.39
N GLU A 226 12.13 -1.93 4.78
CA GLU A 226 10.90 -1.49 5.46
C GLU A 226 10.18 -2.71 6.04
N VAL A 227 10.39 -2.95 7.32
CA VAL A 227 9.98 -4.20 7.98
C VAL A 227 8.65 -4.11 8.73
N GLY A 228 8.21 -2.91 9.10
CA GLY A 228 6.91 -2.73 9.76
C GLY A 228 5.82 -3.07 8.78
N GLY A 229 5.08 -4.17 8.95
CA GLY A 229 4.23 -4.77 7.90
C GLY A 229 4.31 -6.30 7.88
N LEU A 230 5.28 -6.87 8.61
CA LEU A 230 5.40 -8.30 8.84
C LEU A 230 4.12 -8.87 9.50
N ASP A 231 3.54 -9.88 8.86
CA ASP A 231 2.53 -10.77 9.45
C ASP A 231 3.24 -11.98 10.08
N ALA A 232 3.51 -11.89 11.38
CA ALA A 232 4.19 -12.94 12.12
C ALA A 232 3.35 -14.22 12.28
N THR A 233 2.05 -14.21 11.93
CA THR A 233 1.20 -15.41 12.00
C THR A 233 1.48 -16.39 10.86
N GLN A 234 2.06 -15.91 9.75
CA GLN A 234 2.50 -16.74 8.61
C GLN A 234 3.68 -17.64 8.96
N LEU A 235 4.39 -17.34 10.06
CA LEU A 235 5.54 -18.10 10.56
C LEU A 235 5.30 -18.45 12.05
N PRO A 236 4.34 -19.34 12.36
CA PRO A 236 3.83 -19.53 13.72
C PRO A 236 4.91 -20.00 14.71
N LYS A 237 5.87 -20.82 14.26
CA LYS A 237 6.97 -21.32 15.11
C LYS A 237 8.05 -20.27 15.41
N TRP A 238 7.93 -19.06 14.89
CA TRP A 238 8.88 -17.97 15.16
C TRP A 238 8.45 -17.06 16.32
N ASN A 239 7.26 -17.29 16.90
CA ASN A 239 6.71 -16.50 17.99
C ASN A 239 7.02 -17.07 19.38
#